data_AF-A0A3L7TUF6-F1
#
_entry.id   AF-A0A3L7TUF6-F1
#
_cell.length_a   1.000
_cell.length_b   1.000
_cell.length_c   1.000
_cell.angle_alpha   90.00
_cell.angle_beta   90.00
_cell.angle_gamma   90.00
#
_symmetry.space_group_name_H-M   'P 1'
#
loop_
_entity.id
_entity.type
_entity.pdbx_description
1 polymer ?
#
loop_
_entity_poly.entity_id
_entity_poly.type
_entity_poly.pdbx_seq_one_letter_code
_entity_poly.pdbx_strand_id
1 'polypeptide(L)'
;MSDSLTRARHRRSAYLLFILAAALFLVIGVMWQQATAKPAHVVRAALDGLLAHNFGTVDLGSNDGTLEHVFRLKNTTDMPIRLLQVSPTCGCLVAAADEDLVLPGAEISVRALG
;
A
#
# COMPACT_ATOMS: atom_id res chain seq x y z
N MET A 1 56.54 21.26 31.28
CA MET A 1 55.81 19.98 31.18
C MET A 1 54.27 20.13 31.08
N SER A 2 53.68 21.33 31.10
CA SER A 2 52.22 21.52 31.01
C SER A 2 51.67 21.71 29.58
N ASP A 3 52.53 22.02 28.62
CA ASP A 3 52.14 22.48 27.28
C ASP A 3 51.83 21.35 26.27
N SER A 4 52.16 20.10 26.62
CA SER A 4 51.86 18.91 25.81
C SER A 4 50.44 18.37 26.05
N LEU A 5 49.91 18.52 27.26
CA LEU A 5 48.58 18.01 27.65
C LEU A 5 47.44 18.88 27.08
N THR A 6 47.65 20.19 26.97
CA THR A 6 46.70 21.15 26.38
C THR A 6 46.54 20.92 24.87
N ARG A 7 47.65 20.66 24.17
CA ARG A 7 47.67 20.34 22.73
C ARG A 7 46.96 19.02 22.40
N ALA A 8 47.12 18.00 23.25
CA ALA A 8 46.44 16.71 23.10
C ALA A 8 44.93 16.81 23.36
N ARG A 9 44.52 17.60 24.37
CA ARG A 9 43.11 17.87 24.68
C ARG A 9 42.40 18.63 23.57
N HIS A 10 43.09 19.57 22.92
CA HIS A 10 42.54 20.35 21.80
C HIS A 10 42.34 19.51 20.54
N ARG A 11 43.26 18.57 20.25
CA ARG A 11 43.12 17.63 19.12
C ARG A 11 41.95 16.66 19.32
N ARG A 12 41.80 16.10 20.53
CA ARG A 12 40.67 15.21 20.88
C ARG A 12 39.32 15.92 20.82
N SER A 13 39.26 17.18 21.27
CA SER A 13 38.05 18.02 21.17
C SER A 13 37.65 18.27 19.71
N ALA A 14 38.62 18.58 18.84
CA ALA A 14 38.36 18.79 17.41
C ALA A 14 37.83 17.52 16.72
N TYR A 15 38.38 16.34 17.04
CA TYR A 15 37.87 15.06 16.51
C TYR A 15 36.45 14.74 16.98
N LEU A 16 36.13 14.97 18.25
CA LEU A 16 34.77 14.78 18.77
C LEU A 16 33.77 15.71 18.09
N LEU A 17 34.13 16.99 17.90
CA LEU A 17 33.29 17.95 17.17
C LEU A 17 33.09 17.53 15.71
N PHE A 18 34.13 16.99 15.06
CA PHE A 18 34.04 16.52 13.68
C PHE A 18 33.12 15.30 13.56
N ILE A 19 33.21 14.35 14.50
CA ILE A 19 32.34 13.16 14.55
C ILE A 19 30.89 13.57 14.82
N LEU A 20 30.64 14.50 15.74
CA LEU A 20 29.30 15.01 16.03
C LEU A 20 28.70 15.75 14.82
N ALA A 21 29.49 16.56 14.12
CA ALA A 21 29.05 17.25 12.91
C ALA A 21 28.73 16.26 11.77
N ALA A 22 29.57 15.24 11.56
CA ALA A 22 29.33 14.20 10.57
C ALA A 22 28.06 13.38 10.89
N ALA A 23 27.87 13.01 12.16
CA ALA A 23 26.67 12.31 12.61
C ALA A 23 25.40 13.17 12.41
N LEU A 24 25.47 14.47 12.74
CA LEU A 24 24.37 15.41 12.51
C LEU A 24 24.04 15.54 11.02
N PHE A 25 25.05 15.62 10.16
CA PHE A 25 24.86 15.71 8.71
C PHE A 25 24.20 14.43 8.15
N LEU A 26 24.58 13.26 8.66
CA LEU A 26 24.01 11.97 8.28
C LEU A 26 22.54 11.87 8.72
N VAL A 27 22.21 12.30 9.94
CA VAL A 27 20.84 12.36 10.45
C VAL A 27 19.97 13.32 9.63
N ILE A 28 20.49 14.51 9.33
CA ILE A 28 19.80 15.48 8.48
C ILE A 28 19.55 14.87 7.10
N GLY A 29 20.55 14.26 6.47
CA GLY A 29 20.42 13.59 5.17
C GLY A 29 19.34 12.51 5.14
N VAL A 30 19.24 11.68 6.18
CA VAL A 30 18.18 10.66 6.32
C VAL A 30 16.80 11.31 6.51
N MET A 31 16.70 12.42 7.25
CA MET A 31 15.43 13.15 7.41
C MET A 31 14.90 13.72 6.09
N TRP A 32 15.78 14.16 5.17
CA TRP A 32 15.36 14.61 3.83
C TRP A 32 14.79 13.48 2.96
N GLN A 33 15.20 12.23 3.18
CA GLN A 33 14.66 11.09 2.42
C GLN A 33 13.19 10.85 2.74
N GLN A 34 12.80 10.95 4.01
CA GLN A 34 11.42 10.72 4.46
C GLN A 34 10.44 11.80 3.96
N ALA A 35 10.92 13.02 3.70
CA ALA A 35 10.10 14.11 3.16
C ALA A 35 9.70 13.90 1.68
N THR A 36 10.31 12.93 0.98
CA THR A 36 10.00 12.64 -0.44
C THR A 36 9.16 11.38 -0.65
N ALA A 37 8.88 10.61 0.41
CA ALA A 37 8.00 9.46 0.32
C ALA A 37 6.56 9.95 0.02
N LYS A 38 6.16 9.90 -1.24
CA LYS A 38 4.78 10.21 -1.64
C LYS A 38 3.85 9.20 -0.98
N PRO A 39 2.79 9.65 -0.28
CA PRO A 39 1.81 8.73 0.28
C PRO A 39 1.18 7.93 -0.86
N ALA A 40 0.92 6.64 -0.62
CA ALA A 40 0.09 5.87 -1.53
C ALA A 40 -1.27 6.57 -1.62
N HIS A 41 -1.63 7.08 -2.81
CA HIS A 41 -2.91 7.72 -3.03
C HIS A 41 -4.01 6.65 -2.94
N VAL A 42 -4.75 6.64 -1.83
CA VAL A 42 -5.96 5.82 -1.70
C VAL A 42 -7.09 6.54 -2.42
N VAL A 43 -7.30 6.19 -3.67
CA VAL A 43 -8.44 6.70 -4.45
C VAL A 43 -9.69 5.93 -4.01
N ARG A 44 -10.59 6.61 -3.33
CA ARG A 44 -11.93 6.08 -3.03
C ARG A 44 -12.76 6.12 -4.32
N ALA A 45 -13.50 5.04 -4.61
CA ALA A 45 -14.27 4.89 -5.84
C ALA A 45 -13.44 4.99 -7.15
N ALA A 46 -12.26 4.36 -7.17
CA ALA A 46 -11.43 4.25 -8.38
C ALA A 46 -12.00 3.29 -9.45
N LEU A 47 -12.94 2.44 -9.03
CA LEU A 47 -13.56 1.40 -9.83
C LEU A 47 -15.05 1.70 -10.01
N ASP A 48 -15.48 1.85 -11.25
CA ASP A 48 -16.89 2.06 -11.60
C ASP A 48 -17.51 0.78 -12.18
N GLY A 49 -18.78 0.51 -11.86
CA GLY A 49 -19.52 -0.65 -12.35
C GLY A 49 -20.76 -0.94 -11.53
N LEU A 50 -21.46 -2.04 -11.86
CA LEU A 50 -22.59 -2.51 -11.07
C LEU A 50 -22.05 -3.13 -9.77
N LEU A 51 -22.50 -2.63 -8.61
CA LEU A 51 -21.99 -3.05 -7.30
C LEU A 51 -22.94 -4.01 -6.56
N ALA A 52 -24.06 -4.35 -7.18
CA ALA A 52 -25.08 -5.20 -6.58
C ALA A 52 -25.61 -6.20 -7.60
N HIS A 53 -25.82 -7.43 -7.15
CA HIS A 53 -26.45 -8.48 -7.93
C HIS A 53 -27.52 -9.15 -7.06
N ASN A 54 -28.69 -9.40 -7.66
CA ASN A 54 -29.79 -10.10 -7.00
C ASN A 54 -29.97 -11.45 -7.66
N PHE A 55 -29.72 -12.53 -6.91
CA PHE A 55 -29.86 -13.91 -7.37
C PHE A 55 -31.33 -14.37 -7.46
N GLY A 56 -32.29 -13.56 -7.00
CA GLY A 56 -33.70 -13.88 -7.00
C GLY A 56 -34.06 -14.95 -5.97
N THR A 57 -34.99 -15.82 -6.33
CA THR A 57 -35.38 -16.98 -5.51
C THR A 57 -34.50 -18.17 -5.87
N VAL A 58 -33.82 -18.71 -4.87
CA VAL A 58 -32.84 -19.79 -5.03
C VAL A 58 -33.29 -21.00 -4.22
N ASP A 59 -33.28 -22.18 -4.85
CA ASP A 59 -33.55 -23.46 -4.17
C ASP A 59 -32.24 -24.03 -3.61
N LEU A 60 -32.13 -24.04 -2.29
CA LEU A 60 -30.96 -24.54 -1.57
C LEU A 60 -31.01 -26.08 -1.34
N GLY A 61 -32.09 -26.75 -1.76
CA GLY A 61 -32.33 -28.17 -1.52
C GLY A 61 -31.68 -29.12 -2.53
N SER A 62 -31.24 -28.63 -3.68
CA SER A 62 -30.47 -29.39 -4.67
C SER A 62 -28.97 -29.28 -4.40
N ASN A 63 -28.24 -30.39 -4.53
CA ASN A 63 -26.87 -30.61 -4.04
C ASN A 63 -25.77 -29.61 -4.51
N ASP A 64 -26.07 -28.64 -5.37
CA ASP A 64 -25.13 -27.62 -5.88
C ASP A 64 -25.60 -26.20 -5.54
N GLY A 65 -25.93 -25.94 -4.27
CA GLY A 65 -26.40 -24.64 -3.76
C GLY A 65 -25.40 -23.48 -3.79
N THR A 66 -24.35 -23.56 -4.62
CA THR A 66 -23.35 -22.51 -4.81
C THR A 66 -23.77 -21.59 -5.95
N LEU A 67 -23.82 -20.30 -5.66
CA LEU A 67 -24.13 -19.24 -6.61
C LEU A 67 -22.86 -18.51 -7.01
N GLU A 68 -22.72 -18.23 -8.30
CA GLU A 68 -21.60 -17.47 -8.84
C GLU A 68 -22.08 -16.19 -9.50
N HIS A 69 -21.38 -15.08 -9.24
CA HIS A 69 -21.49 -13.86 -10.02
C HIS A 69 -20.12 -13.24 -10.28
N VAL A 70 -19.95 -12.62 -11.45
CA VAL A 70 -18.74 -11.89 -11.82
C VAL A 70 -19.07 -10.41 -11.98
N PHE A 71 -18.54 -9.58 -11.09
CA PHE A 71 -18.59 -8.13 -11.20
C PHE A 71 -17.51 -7.65 -12.17
N ARG A 72 -17.90 -6.84 -13.15
CA ARG A 72 -16.97 -6.15 -14.06
C ARG A 72 -16.86 -4.70 -13.64
N LEU A 73 -15.66 -4.30 -13.25
CA LEU A 73 -15.38 -2.96 -12.73
C LEU A 73 -14.30 -2.30 -13.58
N LYS A 74 -14.46 -1.00 -13.88
CA LYS A 74 -13.55 -0.24 -14.73
C LYS A 74 -12.72 0.75 -13.92
N ASN A 75 -11.41 0.80 -14.15
CA ASN A 75 -10.57 1.88 -13.61
C ASN A 75 -10.86 3.18 -14.37
N THR A 76 -11.49 4.14 -13.70
CA THR A 76 -11.81 5.47 -14.27
C THR A 76 -10.82 6.56 -13.89
N THR A 77 -9.75 6.20 -13.18
CA THR A 77 -8.65 7.11 -12.86
C THR A 77 -7.66 7.25 -14.02
N ASP A 78 -6.79 8.25 -13.93
CA ASP A 78 -5.71 8.53 -14.88
C ASP A 78 -4.40 7.77 -14.56
N MET A 79 -4.40 6.93 -13.52
CA MET A 79 -3.23 6.17 -13.08
C MET A 79 -3.54 4.67 -12.94
N PRO A 80 -2.52 3.79 -13.04
CA PRO A 80 -2.71 2.38 -12.70
C PRO A 80 -3.12 2.23 -11.23
N ILE A 81 -4.11 1.39 -10.96
CA ILE A 81 -4.53 1.05 -9.59
C ILE A 81 -4.15 -0.40 -9.28
N ARG A 82 -3.74 -0.65 -8.03
CA ARG A 82 -3.47 -2.00 -7.54
C ARG A 82 -4.54 -2.43 -6.55
N LEU A 83 -5.20 -3.54 -6.81
CA LEU A 83 -6.12 -4.19 -5.89
C LEU A 83 -5.30 -4.91 -4.81
N LEU A 84 -5.38 -4.42 -3.58
CA LEU A 84 -4.60 -4.98 -2.47
C LEU A 84 -5.28 -6.20 -1.84
N GLN A 85 -6.61 -6.16 -1.72
CA GLN A 85 -7.37 -7.18 -1.03
C GLN A 85 -8.85 -7.14 -1.45
N VAL A 86 -9.46 -8.32 -1.56
CA VAL A 86 -10.92 -8.50 -1.63
C VAL A 86 -11.34 -9.20 -0.35
N SER A 87 -12.22 -8.56 0.42
CA SER A 87 -12.65 -9.05 1.73
C SER A 87 -14.16 -9.20 1.79
N PRO A 88 -14.69 -10.43 1.79
CA PRO A 88 -16.10 -10.66 2.06
C PRO A 88 -16.44 -10.34 3.52
N THR A 89 -17.64 -9.82 3.77
CA THR A 89 -18.10 -9.47 5.12
C THR A 89 -18.71 -10.66 5.87
N CYS A 90 -19.13 -11.70 5.17
CA CYS A 90 -19.66 -12.95 5.72
C CYS A 90 -18.79 -14.14 5.30
N GLY A 91 -18.60 -15.10 6.21
CA GLY A 91 -17.70 -16.25 5.99
C GLY A 91 -18.20 -17.30 5.01
N CYS A 92 -19.46 -17.21 4.55
CA CYS A 92 -20.00 -18.10 3.52
C CYS A 92 -19.72 -17.61 2.10
N LEU A 93 -19.25 -16.38 1.92
CA LEU A 93 -18.92 -15.80 0.63
C LEU A 93 -17.41 -15.88 0.39
N VAL A 94 -17.03 -16.37 -0.78
CA VAL A 94 -15.65 -16.35 -1.30
C VAL A 94 -15.61 -15.36 -2.46
N ALA A 95 -14.67 -14.41 -2.43
CA ALA A 95 -14.51 -13.43 -3.49
C ALA A 95 -13.04 -13.26 -3.87
N ALA A 96 -12.77 -13.23 -5.18
CA ALA A 96 -11.43 -13.10 -5.73
C ALA A 96 -11.46 -12.32 -7.04
N ALA A 97 -10.36 -11.65 -7.38
CA ALA A 97 -10.19 -10.99 -8.67
C ALA A 97 -9.12 -11.70 -9.51
N ASP A 98 -9.26 -11.64 -10.83
CA ASP A 98 -8.37 -12.34 -11.75
C ASP A 98 -6.99 -11.66 -11.88
N GLU A 99 -6.93 -10.35 -11.65
CA GLU A 99 -5.74 -9.52 -11.76
C GLU A 99 -5.63 -8.55 -10.57
N ASP A 100 -4.41 -8.16 -10.22
CA ASP A 100 -4.17 -7.22 -9.12
C ASP A 100 -3.79 -5.82 -9.60
N LEU A 101 -3.46 -5.62 -10.87
CA LEU A 101 -3.10 -4.33 -11.47
C LEU A 101 -4.07 -3.96 -12.59
N VAL A 102 -4.76 -2.82 -12.47
CA VAL A 102 -5.72 -2.34 -13.47
C VAL A 102 -5.23 -1.03 -14.06
N LEU A 103 -4.89 -1.04 -15.34
CA LEU A 103 -4.46 0.16 -16.07
C LEU A 103 -5.60 1.17 -16.21
N PRO A 104 -5.29 2.47 -16.44
CA PRO A 104 -6.31 3.48 -16.75
C PRO A 104 -7.25 3.03 -17.87
N GLY A 105 -8.55 3.06 -17.62
CA GLY A 105 -9.58 2.66 -18.59
C GLY A 105 -9.76 1.15 -18.79
N ALA A 106 -8.92 0.30 -18.17
CA ALA A 106 -9.08 -1.15 -18.21
C ALA A 106 -10.15 -1.64 -17.22
N GLU A 107 -10.62 -2.87 -17.44
CA GLU A 107 -11.59 -3.54 -16.57
C GLU A 107 -10.94 -4.67 -15.78
N ILE A 108 -11.48 -4.92 -14.58
CA ILE A 108 -11.17 -6.04 -13.71
C ILE A 108 -12.43 -6.86 -13.45
N SER A 109 -12.26 -8.17 -13.40
CA SER A 109 -13.33 -9.11 -13.03
C SER A 109 -13.14 -9.56 -11.59
N VAL A 110 -14.18 -9.38 -10.76
CA VAL A 110 -14.24 -9.88 -9.39
C VAL A 110 -15.30 -10.97 -9.32
N ARG A 111 -14.87 -12.21 -9.14
CA ARG A 111 -15.73 -13.37 -8.99
C ARG A 111 -16.15 -13.52 -7.53
N ALA A 112 -17.45 -13.73 -7.31
CA ALA A 112 -18.06 -13.96 -6.01
C ALA A 112 -18.81 -15.30 -6.04
N LEU A 113 -18.56 -16.13 -5.04
CA LEU A 113 -19.09 -17.48 -4.86
C LEU A 113 -19.71 -17.59 -3.46
N GLY A 114 -20.98 -18.00 -3.34
CA GLY A 114 -21.65 -18.09 -2.03
C GLY A 114 -22.92 -18.90 -2.03
#